data_AF-A0A523UBS5-F1
#
_entry.id   AF-A0A523UBS5-F1
#
_cell.length_a   1.000
_cell.length_b   1.000
_cell.length_c   1.000
_cell.angle_alpha   90.00
_cell.angle_beta   90.00
_cell.angle_gamma   90.00
#
_symmetry.space_group_name_H-M   'P 1'
#
loop_
_entity.id
_entity.type
_entity.pdbx_description
1 polymer ?
#
loop_
_entity_poly.entity_id
_entity_poly.type
_entity_poly.pdbx_seq_one_letter_code
_entity_poly.pdbx_strand_id
1 'polypeptide(L)'
;MGKTLAEKILSDKSHGDAKAGDTVIADVDLVFLQDTTGPLAIKQFKESGFESIAKPQRAIIFLDHAAPSPHRQFSNDHAFLRSFAKETGCFLYEVGSGVCHQLVAETFASPGDIIVGSDSHTVTAGALGAFATG
;
A
#
# COMPACT_ATOMS: atom_id res chain seq x y z
N MET A 1 15.20 23.52 17.81
CA MET A 1 15.80 22.41 17.02
C MET A 1 15.00 22.26 15.75
N GLY A 2 15.62 21.86 14.64
CA GLY A 2 14.88 21.57 13.40
C GLY A 2 14.11 20.25 13.50
N LYS A 3 13.01 20.11 12.75
CA LYS A 3 12.26 18.85 12.62
C LYS A 3 13.07 17.80 11.87
N THR A 4 12.90 16.53 12.26
CA THR A 4 13.34 15.36 11.49
C THR A 4 12.58 15.25 10.17
N LEU A 5 13.03 14.38 9.25
CA LEU A 5 12.31 14.16 7.99
C LEU A 5 10.90 13.60 8.22
N ALA A 6 10.75 12.61 9.11
CA ALA A 6 9.46 12.02 9.43
C ALA A 6 8.48 13.06 10.02
N GLU A 7 8.94 13.89 10.97
CA GLU A 7 8.12 14.97 11.53
C GLU A 7 7.69 15.98 10.46
N LYS A 8 8.56 16.30 9.50
CA LYS A 8 8.20 17.20 8.39
C LYS A 8 7.12 16.60 7.49
N ILE A 9 7.29 15.34 7.06
CA ILE A 9 6.33 14.65 6.20
C ILE A 9 4.97 14.51 6.90
N LEU A 10 4.97 14.03 8.15
CA LEU A 10 3.75 13.87 8.93
C LEU A 10 3.07 15.21 9.23
N SER A 11 3.85 16.28 9.47
CA SER A 11 3.30 17.64 9.64
C SER A 11 2.59 18.12 8.38
N ASP A 12 3.22 17.93 7.22
CA ASP A 12 2.68 18.35 5.92
C ASP A 12 1.37 17.62 5.61
N LYS A 13 1.37 16.29 5.76
CA LYS A 13 0.24 15.41 5.42
C LYS A 13 -0.90 15.41 6.44
N SER A 14 -0.65 15.89 7.66
CA SER A 14 -1.69 16.11 8.68
C SER A 14 -2.13 17.57 8.79
N HIS A 15 -1.54 18.47 7.99
CA HIS A 15 -1.75 19.92 8.07
C HIS A 15 -1.55 20.48 9.49
N GLY A 16 -0.54 19.97 10.21
CA GLY A 16 -0.28 20.27 11.61
C GLY A 16 1.22 20.43 11.95
N ASP A 17 1.52 20.53 13.25
CA ASP A 17 2.89 20.64 13.78
C ASP A 17 3.32 19.33 14.47
N ALA A 18 3.34 18.23 13.71
CA ALA A 18 3.64 16.90 14.23
C ALA A 18 5.06 16.79 14.81
N LYS A 19 5.15 16.19 16.00
CA LYS A 19 6.40 15.89 16.73
C LYS A 19 6.41 14.45 17.20
N ALA A 20 7.61 13.94 17.52
CA ALA A 20 7.74 12.63 18.14
C ALA A 20 6.86 12.53 19.41
N GLY A 21 6.02 11.49 19.46
CA GLY A 21 5.06 11.26 20.55
C GLY A 21 3.62 11.69 20.23
N ASP A 22 3.40 12.46 19.16
CA ASP A 22 2.07 12.87 18.73
C ASP A 22 1.34 11.76 17.95
N THR A 23 0.02 11.72 18.09
CA THR A 23 -0.88 10.98 17.19
C THR A 23 -1.45 11.94 16.16
N VAL A 24 -1.34 11.61 14.87
CA VAL A 24 -1.83 12.44 13.77
C VAL A 24 -2.81 11.68 12.88
N ILE A 25 -3.73 12.42 12.26
CA ILE A 25 -4.53 11.96 11.13
C ILE A 25 -3.89 12.56 9.89
N ALA A 26 -3.41 11.73 8.97
CA ALA A 26 -2.66 12.17 7.81
C ALA A 26 -3.19 11.55 6.52
N ASP A 27 -3.12 12.32 5.44
CA ASP A 27 -3.48 11.84 4.12
C ASP A 27 -2.43 10.85 3.59
N VAL A 28 -2.90 9.67 3.19
CA VAL A 28 -2.06 8.63 2.59
C VAL A 28 -1.98 8.84 1.07
N ASP A 29 -0.76 8.74 0.53
CA ASP A 29 -0.47 8.96 -0.89
C ASP A 29 -0.50 7.67 -1.70
N LEU A 30 -0.12 6.55 -1.08
CA LEU A 30 -0.07 5.23 -1.70
C LEU A 30 -0.49 4.15 -0.71
N VAL A 31 -1.39 3.27 -1.14
CA VAL A 31 -1.65 2.01 -0.45
C VAL A 31 -1.35 0.84 -1.36
N PHE A 32 -0.76 -0.22 -0.82
CA PHE A 32 -0.65 -1.46 -1.58
C PHE A 32 -0.90 -2.71 -0.75
N LEU A 33 -1.32 -3.76 -1.47
CA LEU A 33 -1.59 -5.08 -0.94
C LEU A 33 -0.74 -6.12 -1.66
N GLN A 34 -0.26 -7.13 -0.94
CA GLN A 34 0.33 -8.35 -1.53
C GLN A 34 -0.64 -9.54 -1.41
N ASP A 35 -0.41 -10.59 -2.18
CA ASP A 35 -1.38 -11.66 -2.45
C ASP A 35 -1.71 -12.60 -1.28
N THR A 36 -0.92 -12.59 -0.21
CA THR A 36 -1.17 -13.38 1.01
C THR A 36 -1.98 -12.61 2.06
N THR A 37 -1.77 -11.30 2.22
CA THR A 37 -2.48 -10.46 3.21
C THR A 37 -3.61 -9.64 2.59
N GLY A 38 -3.52 -9.32 1.30
CA GLY A 38 -4.49 -8.55 0.54
C GLY A 38 -5.91 -9.12 0.57
N PRO A 39 -6.12 -10.44 0.45
CA PRO A 39 -7.46 -11.01 0.56
C PRO A 39 -8.17 -10.70 1.88
N LEU A 40 -7.43 -10.62 3.00
CA LEU A 40 -7.99 -10.26 4.31
C LEU A 40 -8.40 -8.79 4.35
N ALA A 41 -7.51 -7.90 3.89
CA ALA A 41 -7.79 -6.46 3.84
C ALA A 41 -9.01 -6.14 2.97
N ILE A 42 -9.14 -6.79 1.80
CA ILE A 42 -10.27 -6.58 0.89
C ILE A 42 -11.57 -7.15 1.46
N LYS A 43 -11.55 -8.29 2.15
CA LYS A 43 -12.74 -8.81 2.85
C LYS A 43 -13.24 -7.80 3.89
N GLN A 44 -12.34 -7.27 4.72
CA GLN A 44 -12.67 -6.24 5.69
C GLN A 44 -13.22 -4.98 5.01
N PHE A 45 -12.62 -4.54 3.89
CA PHE A 45 -13.11 -3.40 3.12
C PHE A 45 -14.55 -3.62 2.62
N LYS A 46 -14.84 -4.80 2.04
CA LYS A 46 -16.19 -5.17 1.58
C LYS A 46 -17.21 -5.25 2.72
N GLU A 47 -16.80 -5.68 3.90
CA GLU A 47 -17.66 -5.74 5.10
C GLU A 47 -17.89 -4.37 5.75
N SER A 48 -16.99 -3.41 5.53
CA SER A 48 -17.06 -2.07 6.14
C SER A 48 -18.12 -1.15 5.52
N GLY A 49 -18.81 -1.59 4.45
CA GLY A 49 -19.87 -0.82 3.80
C GLY A 49 -19.38 0.38 2.98
N PHE A 50 -18.09 0.44 2.66
CA PHE A 50 -17.54 1.48 1.77
C PHE A 50 -17.99 1.25 0.33
N GLU A 51 -18.41 2.33 -0.34
CA GLU A 51 -18.90 2.28 -1.72
C GLU A 51 -17.77 2.23 -2.75
N SER A 52 -16.62 2.81 -2.44
CA SER A 52 -15.50 2.94 -3.39
C SER A 52 -14.14 3.13 -2.70
N ILE A 53 -13.06 2.84 -3.43
CA ILE A 53 -11.69 3.15 -3.01
C ILE A 53 -11.45 4.64 -3.24
N ALA A 54 -10.91 5.34 -2.23
CA ALA A 54 -10.73 6.80 -2.29
C ALA A 54 -9.84 7.28 -3.44
N LYS A 55 -8.74 6.56 -3.74
CA LYS A 55 -7.79 6.89 -4.81
C LYS A 55 -7.38 5.62 -5.58
N PRO A 56 -8.20 5.11 -6.53
CA PRO A 56 -7.95 3.83 -7.19
C PRO A 56 -6.58 3.74 -7.88
N GLN A 57 -6.11 4.84 -8.50
CA GLN A 57 -4.81 4.90 -9.17
C GLN A 57 -3.61 4.93 -8.20
N ARG A 58 -3.88 5.04 -6.89
CA ARG A 58 -2.92 4.99 -5.80
C ARG A 58 -3.19 3.83 -4.83
N ALA A 59 -4.01 2.87 -5.26
CA ALA A 59 -4.21 1.60 -4.60
C ALA A 59 -3.73 0.49 -5.54
N ILE A 60 -2.81 -0.36 -5.05
CA ILE A 60 -2.14 -1.35 -5.89
C ILE A 60 -2.20 -2.73 -5.25
N ILE A 61 -2.43 -3.75 -6.07
CA ILE A 61 -2.34 -5.15 -5.67
C ILE A 61 -1.17 -5.80 -6.39
N PHE A 62 -0.33 -6.52 -5.66
CA PHE A 62 0.80 -7.26 -6.20
C PHE A 62 0.59 -8.77 -6.01
N LEU A 63 0.77 -9.54 -7.08
CA LEU A 63 0.77 -11.01 -7.04
C LEU A 63 2.22 -11.52 -7.07
N ASP A 64 2.95 -11.40 -5.95
CA ASP A 64 4.39 -11.63 -5.90
C ASP A 64 4.86 -12.66 -4.85
N HIS A 65 4.10 -12.93 -3.78
CA HIS A 65 4.52 -13.88 -2.75
C HIS A 65 4.18 -15.33 -3.10
N ALA A 66 3.00 -15.57 -3.67
CA ALA A 66 2.56 -16.89 -4.11
C ALA A 66 2.57 -16.98 -5.64
N ALA A 67 3.76 -16.77 -6.23
CA ALA A 67 3.95 -16.54 -7.66
C ALA A 67 4.93 -17.56 -8.29
N PRO A 68 4.47 -18.53 -9.11
CA PRO A 68 3.08 -18.85 -9.42
C PRO A 68 2.33 -19.47 -8.23
N SER A 69 0.99 -19.46 -8.27
CA SER A 69 0.17 -19.94 -7.15
C SER A 69 0.47 -21.42 -6.84
N PRO A 70 0.96 -21.77 -5.64
CA PRO A 70 1.46 -23.12 -5.37
C PRO A 70 0.34 -24.15 -5.12
N HIS A 71 -0.88 -23.70 -4.81
CA HIS A 71 -2.03 -24.58 -4.61
C HIS A 71 -3.36 -23.83 -4.81
N ARG A 72 -4.45 -24.62 -4.90
CA ARG A 72 -5.82 -24.14 -5.21
C ARG A 72 -6.25 -22.92 -4.38
N GLN A 73 -5.93 -22.87 -3.09
CA GLN A 73 -6.31 -21.74 -2.23
C GLN A 73 -5.73 -20.41 -2.74
N PHE A 74 -4.43 -20.35 -3.04
CA PHE A 74 -3.82 -19.15 -3.63
C PHE A 74 -4.34 -18.86 -5.03
N SER A 75 -4.67 -19.87 -5.83
CA SER A 75 -5.31 -19.63 -7.13
C SER A 75 -6.68 -18.95 -6.99
N ASN A 76 -7.46 -19.32 -5.96
CA ASN A 76 -8.73 -18.65 -5.64
C ASN A 76 -8.49 -17.23 -5.13
N ASP A 77 -7.50 -17.02 -4.26
CA ASP A 77 -7.16 -15.69 -3.74
C ASP A 77 -6.67 -14.75 -4.87
N HIS A 78 -5.83 -15.24 -5.78
CA HIS A 78 -5.43 -14.48 -6.97
C HIS A 78 -6.61 -14.12 -7.87
N ALA A 79 -7.55 -15.05 -8.08
CA ALA A 79 -8.77 -14.77 -8.86
C ALA A 79 -9.66 -13.71 -8.17
N PHE A 80 -9.78 -13.79 -6.84
CA PHE A 80 -10.47 -12.80 -6.02
C PHE A 80 -9.83 -11.41 -6.14
N LEU A 81 -8.51 -11.33 -6.02
CA LEU A 81 -7.74 -10.09 -6.14
C LEU A 81 -7.89 -9.44 -7.53
N ARG A 82 -7.78 -10.23 -8.60
CA ARG A 82 -8.04 -9.76 -9.98
C ARG A 82 -9.45 -9.24 -10.17
N SER A 83 -10.43 -9.92 -9.58
CA SER A 83 -11.83 -9.51 -9.68
C SER A 83 -12.05 -8.18 -8.96
N PHE A 84 -11.49 -8.01 -7.76
CA PHE A 84 -11.55 -6.77 -7.01
C PHE A 84 -10.86 -5.60 -7.74
N ALA A 85 -9.67 -5.83 -8.32
CA ALA A 85 -8.98 -4.82 -9.09
C ALA A 85 -9.81 -4.35 -10.29
N LYS A 86 -10.44 -5.29 -11.01
CA LYS A 86 -11.35 -4.99 -12.13
C LYS A 86 -12.61 -4.24 -11.67
N GLU A 87 -13.21 -4.63 -10.55
CA GLU A 87 -14.41 -4.01 -9.98
C GLU A 87 -14.15 -2.57 -9.54
N THR A 88 -13.00 -2.31 -8.93
CA THR A 88 -12.68 -1.02 -8.30
C THR A 88 -11.82 -0.09 -9.15
N GLY A 89 -11.23 -0.61 -10.23
CA GLY A 89 -10.31 0.13 -11.09
C GLY A 89 -8.95 0.41 -10.46
N CYS A 90 -8.60 -0.27 -9.37
CA CYS A 90 -7.26 -0.17 -8.79
C CYS A 90 -6.24 -0.97 -9.63
N PHE A 91 -4.96 -0.63 -9.50
CA PHE A 91 -3.92 -1.30 -10.28
C PHE A 91 -3.62 -2.69 -9.72
N LEU A 92 -3.29 -3.61 -10.62
CA LEU A 92 -2.81 -4.94 -10.26
C LEU A 92 -1.58 -5.28 -11.09
N TYR A 93 -0.54 -5.76 -10.41
CA TYR A 93 0.63 -6.35 -11.01
C TYR A 93 0.53 -7.87 -10.97
N GLU A 94 0.65 -8.48 -12.14
CA GLU A 94 0.50 -9.91 -12.34
C GLU A 94 1.73 -10.70 -11.85
N VAL A 95 1.52 -12.01 -11.70
CA VAL A 95 2.58 -12.98 -11.40
C VAL A 95 3.76 -12.80 -12.36
N GLY A 96 4.95 -12.63 -11.81
CA GLY A 96 6.19 -12.44 -12.58
C GLY A 96 6.51 -10.98 -12.92
N SER A 97 5.69 -10.01 -12.50
CA SER A 97 6.00 -8.59 -12.72
C SER A 97 7.17 -8.09 -11.87
N GLY A 98 7.39 -8.67 -10.69
CA GLY A 98 8.42 -8.27 -9.74
C GLY A 98 7.91 -8.25 -8.30
N VAL A 99 8.83 -8.06 -7.36
CA VAL A 99 8.52 -7.92 -5.92
C VAL A 99 7.89 -6.55 -5.68
N CYS A 100 6.84 -6.52 -4.85
CA CYS A 100 6.04 -5.32 -4.56
C CYS A 100 6.89 -4.10 -4.19
N HIS A 101 7.84 -4.24 -3.25
CA HIS A 101 8.70 -3.13 -2.81
C HIS A 101 9.59 -2.57 -3.93
N GLN A 102 10.07 -3.45 -4.82
CA GLN A 102 10.88 -3.04 -5.97
C GLN A 102 10.04 -2.23 -6.96
N LEU A 103 8.84 -2.71 -7.30
CA LEU A 103 7.93 -2.02 -8.20
C LEU A 103 7.44 -0.69 -7.60
N VAL A 104 7.17 -0.65 -6.29
CA VAL A 104 6.86 0.58 -5.56
C VAL A 104 8.01 1.58 -5.67
N ALA A 105 9.24 1.15 -5.45
CA ALA A 105 10.42 2.01 -5.55
C ALA A 105 10.67 2.52 -6.98
N GLU A 106 10.47 1.69 -7.99
CA GLU A 106 10.72 2.04 -9.39
C GLU A 106 9.66 2.99 -9.98
N THR A 107 8.41 2.87 -9.52
CA THR A 107 7.27 3.47 -10.24
C THR A 107 6.40 4.40 -9.40
N PHE A 108 6.26 4.17 -8.10
CA PHE A 108 5.16 4.77 -7.33
C PHE A 108 5.59 5.69 -6.19
N ALA A 109 6.68 5.37 -5.50
CA ALA A 109 7.16 6.11 -4.35
C ALA A 109 7.84 7.42 -4.77
N SER A 110 7.43 8.52 -4.14
CA SER A 110 8.05 9.83 -4.29
C SER A 110 8.52 10.38 -2.94
N PRO A 111 9.57 11.24 -2.91
CA PRO A 111 9.97 11.93 -1.69
C PRO A 111 8.79 12.69 -1.07
N GLY A 112 8.57 12.51 0.24
CA GLY A 112 7.47 13.15 0.96
C GLY A 112 6.13 12.40 0.96
N ASP A 113 6.02 11.27 0.26
CA ASP A 113 4.81 10.45 0.32
C ASP A 113 4.63 9.79 1.69
N ILE A 114 3.37 9.58 2.10
CA ILE A 114 3.00 8.57 3.09
C ILE A 114 2.54 7.31 2.37
N ILE A 115 3.22 6.19 2.63
CA ILE A 115 2.98 4.90 1.99
C ILE A 115 2.63 3.86 3.04
N VAL A 116 1.51 3.16 2.85
CA VAL A 116 1.06 2.08 3.72
C VAL A 116 0.90 0.80 2.90
N GLY A 117 1.56 -0.28 3.30
CA GLY A 117 1.54 -1.54 2.57
C GLY A 117 1.17 -2.70 3.49
N SER A 118 0.47 -3.72 3.00
CA SER A 118 0.17 -4.92 3.81
C SER A 118 1.36 -5.88 3.93
N ASP A 119 2.56 -5.34 4.12
CA ASP A 119 3.83 -6.07 4.23
C ASP A 119 4.82 -5.34 5.16
N SER A 120 5.56 -6.10 5.97
CA SER A 120 6.50 -5.56 6.95
C SER A 120 7.69 -4.80 6.35
N HIS A 121 8.05 -5.06 5.10
CA HIS A 121 9.18 -4.42 4.42
C HIS A 121 8.78 -3.19 3.61
N THR A 122 7.55 -2.68 3.80
CA THR A 122 7.09 -1.42 3.19
C THR A 122 8.03 -0.25 3.49
N VAL A 123 8.74 -0.32 4.62
CA VAL A 123 9.81 0.63 5.01
C VAL A 123 10.88 0.85 3.94
N THR A 124 11.04 -0.07 2.98
CA THR A 124 11.98 0.04 1.84
C THR A 124 11.84 1.36 1.10
N ALA A 125 10.61 1.87 0.92
CA ALA A 125 10.37 3.14 0.22
C ALA A 125 10.93 4.37 0.97
N GLY A 126 11.28 4.22 2.26
CA GLY A 126 12.00 5.24 3.01
C GLY A 126 13.37 5.61 2.42
N ALA A 127 14.00 4.70 1.66
CA ALA A 127 15.23 5.00 0.91
C ALA A 127 15.04 6.09 -0.16
N LEU A 128 13.80 6.32 -0.60
CA LEU A 128 13.42 7.36 -1.57
C LEU A 128 12.90 8.63 -0.89
N GLY A 129 13.01 8.74 0.44
CA GLY A 129 12.57 9.92 1.19
C GLY A 129 11.07 9.97 1.48
N ALA A 130 10.35 8.84 1.34
CA ALA A 130 8.97 8.70 1.79
C ALA A 130 8.90 8.31 3.28
N PHE A 131 7.76 8.57 3.93
CA PHE A 131 7.41 7.94 5.19
C PHE A 131 6.59 6.68 4.90
N ALA A 132 7.19 5.50 5.05
CA ALA A 132 6.59 4.24 4.63
C ALA A 132 6.50 3.25 5.79
N THR A 133 5.35 2.59 5.94
CA THR A 133 5.10 1.64 7.03
C THR A 133 4.19 0.49 6.61
N GLY A 134 4.32 -0.65 7.30
CA GLY A 134 3.60 -1.90 7.05
C GLY A 134 2.44 -2.13 8.01
#